data_AF-A0A254NJY1-F1
#
_entry.id   AF-A0A254NJY1-F1
#
_cell.length_a   1.000
_cell.length_b   1.000
_cell.length_c   1.000
_cell.angle_alpha   90.00
_cell.angle_beta   90.00
_cell.angle_gamma   90.00
#
_symmetry.space_group_name_H-M   'P 1'
#
loop_
_entity.id
_entity.type
_entity.pdbx_description
1 polymer ?
#
loop_
_entity_poly.entity_id
_entity_poly.type
_entity_poly.pdbx_seq_one_letter_code
_entity_poly.pdbx_strand_id
1 'polypeptide(L)'
;MKFACSNDQMEWTGEIKRYTVYEGGHYYLYISARDSGIDVYFGRAEMAQWIVSMPGQHASLILDNLRNVSYNAEKICDILENDIDGVSIAQALCVFADEKKIQEQDSSAAFMDALKAAGYEPADQ
;
A
#
# COMPACT_ATOMS: atom_id res chain seq x y z
N MET A 1 14.58 6.77 -4.34
CA MET A 1 13.47 7.21 -5.24
C MET A 1 12.72 8.30 -4.51
N LYS A 2 12.74 9.54 -5.01
CA LYS A 2 12.12 10.68 -4.34
C LYS A 2 10.68 10.88 -4.80
N PHE A 3 9.84 11.38 -3.91
CA PHE A 3 8.43 11.64 -4.17
C PHE A 3 7.94 12.84 -3.37
N ALA A 4 6.95 13.55 -3.91
CA ALA A 4 6.34 14.70 -3.24
C ALA A 4 5.16 14.22 -2.39
N CYS A 5 5.05 14.77 -1.19
CA CYS A 5 3.96 14.52 -0.26
C CYS A 5 3.31 15.86 0.09
N SER A 6 2.01 15.80 0.39
CA SER A 6 1.27 16.95 0.90
C SER A 6 0.12 16.49 1.76
N ASN A 7 -0.21 17.30 2.77
CA ASN A 7 -1.47 17.26 3.48
C ASN A 7 -2.04 18.69 3.55
N ASP A 8 -3.17 18.88 4.24
CA ASP A 8 -3.81 20.19 4.35
C ASP A 8 -2.95 21.27 5.03
N GLN A 9 -1.87 20.87 5.72
CA GLN A 9 -1.03 21.77 6.51
C GLN A 9 0.27 22.13 5.78
N MET A 10 0.86 21.21 5.01
CA MET A 10 2.17 21.41 4.41
C MET A 10 2.50 20.44 3.28
N GLU A 11 3.56 20.78 2.55
CA GLU A 11 4.22 19.91 1.58
C GLU A 11 5.59 19.47 2.09
N TRP A 12 6.02 18.27 1.72
CA TRP A 12 7.35 17.76 2.00
C TRP A 12 7.81 16.78 0.94
N THR A 13 9.11 16.45 0.95
CA THR A 13 9.67 15.41 0.08
C THR A 13 9.94 14.16 0.90
N GLY A 14 9.44 13.03 0.42
CA GLY A 14 9.79 11.70 0.89
C GLY A 14 10.78 11.02 -0.06
N GLU A 15 11.46 10.00 0.46
CA GLU A 15 12.40 9.19 -0.31
C GLU A 15 12.37 7.72 0.10
N ILE A 16 12.25 6.83 -0.88
CA ILE A 16 12.59 5.41 -0.71
C ILE A 16 14.10 5.30 -0.81
N LYS A 17 14.77 5.13 0.34
CA LYS A 17 16.24 5.10 0.46
C LYS A 17 16.82 3.73 0.12
N ARG A 18 16.16 2.65 0.52
CA ARG A 18 16.53 1.27 0.19
C ARG A 18 15.26 0.44 -0.02
N TYR A 19 15.38 -0.62 -0.80
CA TYR A 19 14.31 -1.60 -0.98
C TYR A 19 14.89 -2.99 -1.27
N THR A 20 14.09 -4.01 -0.98
CA THR A 20 14.36 -5.41 -1.33
C THR A 20 13.14 -5.99 -2.04
N VAL A 21 13.37 -6.76 -3.09
CA VAL A 21 12.33 -7.55 -3.76
C VAL A 21 12.52 -9.00 -3.34
N TYR A 22 11.48 -9.60 -2.75
CA TYR A 22 11.46 -11.01 -2.38
C TYR A 22 10.73 -11.83 -3.44
N GLU A 23 10.92 -13.15 -3.40
CA GLU A 23 10.13 -14.08 -4.22
C GLU A 23 8.63 -13.99 -3.85
N GLY A 24 7.76 -14.33 -4.81
CA GLY A 24 6.31 -14.36 -4.59
C GLY A 24 5.59 -13.01 -4.64
N GLY A 25 6.26 -11.91 -4.99
CA GLY A 25 5.63 -10.59 -5.07
C GLY A 25 5.50 -9.91 -3.71
N HIS A 26 6.48 -10.13 -2.84
CA HIS A 26 6.66 -9.42 -1.58
C HIS A 26 7.85 -8.47 -1.66
N TYR A 27 7.78 -7.39 -0.90
CA TYR A 27 8.68 -6.26 -0.99
C TYR A 27 8.95 -5.68 0.39
N TYR A 28 10.13 -5.07 0.52
CA TYR A 28 10.50 -4.27 1.66
C TYR A 28 10.98 -2.90 1.17
N LEU A 29 10.56 -1.84 1.84
CA LEU A 29 11.00 -0.46 1.64
C LEU A 29 11.50 0.11 2.95
N TYR A 30 12.56 0.90 2.86
CA TYR A 30 12.87 1.89 3.89
C TYR A 30 12.57 3.27 3.33
N ILE A 31 11.58 3.90 3.92
CA ILE A 31 11.09 5.21 3.54
C ILE A 31 11.65 6.22 4.52
N SER A 32 12.04 7.38 4.03
CA SER A 32 12.47 8.50 4.87
C SER A 32 11.75 9.77 4.45
N ALA A 33 11.17 10.46 5.43
CA ALA A 33 10.48 11.72 5.25
C ALA A 33 10.71 12.58 6.49
N ARG A 34 10.94 13.89 6.33
CA ARG A 34 11.14 14.84 7.45
C ARG A 34 12.09 14.34 8.54
N ASP A 35 13.24 13.81 8.13
CA ASP A 35 14.28 13.25 9.00
C ASP A 35 13.89 12.01 9.84
N SER A 36 12.67 11.49 9.65
CA SER A 36 12.26 10.18 10.16
C SER A 36 12.50 9.08 9.12
N GLY A 37 12.51 7.83 9.57
CA GLY A 37 12.70 6.63 8.76
C GLY A 37 11.76 5.51 9.19
N ILE A 38 11.15 4.82 8.23
CA ILE A 38 10.15 3.78 8.46
C ILE A 38 10.46 2.58 7.58
N ASP A 39 10.44 1.40 8.20
CA ASP A 39 10.51 0.10 7.53
C ASP A 39 9.09 -0.35 7.18
N VAL A 40 8.84 -0.61 5.89
CA VAL A 40 7.54 -1.06 5.37
C VAL A 40 7.73 -2.35 4.60
N TYR A 41 6.98 -3.38 4.96
CA TYR A 41 6.88 -4.64 4.24
C TYR A 41 5.52 -4.70 3.57
N PHE A 42 5.46 -5.09 2.31
CA PHE A 42 4.19 -5.27 1.65
C PHE A 42 4.24 -6.36 0.58
N GLY A 43 3.10 -6.92 0.23
CA GLY A 43 3.02 -7.91 -0.83
C GLY A 43 1.61 -8.37 -1.07
N ARG A 44 1.44 -9.21 -2.09
CA ARG A 44 0.12 -9.75 -2.43
C ARG A 44 -0.44 -10.58 -1.29
N ALA A 45 -1.71 -10.34 -1.00
CA ALA A 45 -2.56 -11.14 -0.14
C ALA A 45 -3.61 -11.87 -1.00
N GLU A 46 -4.49 -12.63 -0.36
CA GLU A 46 -5.61 -13.27 -1.07
C GLU A 46 -6.54 -12.24 -1.72
N MET A 47 -7.34 -12.69 -2.69
CA MET A 47 -8.36 -11.87 -3.37
C MET A 47 -7.79 -10.58 -4.00
N ALA A 48 -6.57 -10.67 -4.53
CA ALA A 48 -5.85 -9.55 -5.17
C ALA A 48 -5.57 -8.34 -4.26
N GLN A 49 -5.68 -8.50 -2.95
CA GLN A 49 -5.37 -7.44 -1.98
C GLN A 49 -3.87 -7.37 -1.69
N TRP A 50 -3.48 -6.39 -0.88
CA TRP A 50 -2.12 -6.16 -0.44
C TRP A 50 -2.05 -6.12 1.08
N ILE A 51 -1.19 -6.95 1.67
CA ILE A 51 -0.80 -6.75 3.06
C ILE A 51 0.29 -5.68 3.10
N VAL A 52 0.15 -4.72 4.02
CA VAL A 52 1.16 -3.71 4.32
C VAL A 52 1.43 -3.74 5.82
N SER A 53 2.70 -3.79 6.20
CA SER A 53 3.14 -3.96 7.58
C SER A 53 4.29 -3.00 7.91
N MET A 54 4.14 -2.30 9.03
CA MET A 54 5.11 -1.37 9.59
C MET A 54 5.51 -1.88 10.98
N PRO A 55 6.44 -2.85 11.07
CA PRO A 55 6.73 -3.55 12.33
C PRO A 55 7.30 -2.64 13.41
N GLY A 56 8.05 -1.59 13.04
CA GLY A 56 8.58 -0.59 13.99
C GLY A 56 7.48 0.24 14.67
N GLN A 57 6.30 0.30 14.05
CA GLN A 57 5.11 1.00 14.54
C GLN A 57 4.05 0.01 15.07
N HIS A 58 4.35 -1.29 15.09
CA HIS A 58 3.42 -2.36 15.50
C HIS A 58 2.09 -2.34 14.75
N ALA A 59 2.09 -1.88 13.49
CA ALA A 59 0.88 -1.68 12.70
C ALA A 59 0.91 -2.53 11.43
N SER A 60 -0.24 -3.05 11.02
CA SER A 60 -0.42 -3.74 9.73
C SER A 60 -1.87 -3.62 9.28
N LEU A 61 -2.08 -3.58 7.97
CA LEU A 61 -3.39 -3.47 7.36
C LEU A 61 -3.43 -4.14 5.99
N ILE A 62 -4.65 -4.33 5.49
CA ILE A 62 -4.91 -4.78 4.13
C ILE A 62 -5.34 -3.58 3.29
N LEU A 63 -4.73 -3.42 2.13
CA LEU A 63 -5.07 -2.41 1.13
C LEU A 63 -5.58 -3.11 -0.13
N ASP A 64 -6.46 -2.42 -0.86
CA ASP A 64 -7.01 -2.91 -2.11
C ASP A 64 -6.03 -2.68 -3.27
N ASN A 65 -5.55 -1.43 -3.40
CA ASN A 65 -4.73 -0.99 -4.52
C ASN A 65 -3.63 -0.03 -4.04
N LEU A 66 -2.37 -0.31 -4.37
CA LEU A 66 -1.18 0.46 -3.99
C LEU A 66 -1.18 1.89 -4.56
N ARG A 67 -1.83 2.12 -5.70
CA ARG A 67 -1.90 3.42 -6.39
C ARG A 67 -3.05 4.31 -5.93
N ASN A 68 -3.97 3.80 -5.12
CA ASN A 68 -5.02 4.63 -4.51
C ASN A 68 -4.46 5.42 -3.31
N VAL A 69 -3.64 6.44 -3.59
CA VAL A 69 -2.89 7.20 -2.58
C VAL A 69 -3.81 7.80 -1.52
N SER A 70 -4.92 8.45 -1.91
CA SER A 70 -5.80 9.12 -0.97
C SER A 70 -6.44 8.16 0.03
N TYR A 71 -6.99 7.04 -0.47
CA TYR A 71 -7.57 6.00 0.39
C TYR A 71 -6.50 5.36 1.28
N ASN A 72 -5.35 5.02 0.72
CA ASN A 72 -4.27 4.39 1.46
C ASN A 72 -3.72 5.33 2.54
N ALA A 73 -3.57 6.62 2.24
CA ALA A 73 -3.14 7.62 3.21
C ALA A 73 -4.12 7.69 4.37
N GLU A 74 -5.43 7.82 4.12
CA GLU A 74 -6.46 7.80 5.17
C GLU A 74 -6.31 6.59 6.10
N LYS A 75 -6.25 5.38 5.54
CA LYS A 75 -6.17 4.15 6.35
C LYS A 75 -4.86 4.01 7.11
N ILE A 76 -3.74 4.42 6.52
CA ILE A 76 -2.44 4.31 7.18
C ILE A 76 -2.30 5.39 8.26
N CYS A 77 -2.75 6.62 8.01
CA CYS A 77 -2.77 7.69 9.00
C CYS A 77 -3.58 7.28 10.23
N ASP A 78 -4.77 6.69 10.03
CA ASP A 78 -5.65 6.24 11.11
C ASP A 78 -4.96 5.22 12.03
N ILE A 79 -4.29 4.21 11.48
CA ILE A 79 -3.66 3.16 12.30
C ILE A 79 -2.32 3.59 12.92
N LEU A 80 -1.63 4.55 12.31
CA LEU A 80 -0.36 5.08 12.82
C LEU A 80 -0.56 6.26 13.78
N GLU A 81 -1.75 6.85 13.79
CA GLU A 81 -2.05 8.13 14.44
C GLU A 81 -1.03 9.22 14.03
N ASN A 82 -0.56 9.19 12.77
CA ASN A 82 0.47 10.08 12.25
C ASN A 82 0.30 10.34 10.74
N ASP A 83 -0.13 11.57 10.42
CA ASP A 83 -0.39 12.01 9.05
C ASP A 83 0.84 12.00 8.15
N ILE A 84 2.00 12.39 8.69
CA ILE A 84 3.24 12.48 7.90
C ILE A 84 3.67 11.09 7.47
N ASP A 85 3.68 10.15 8.41
CA ASP A 85 4.09 8.78 8.15
C ASP A 85 3.10 8.10 7.20
N GLY A 86 1.79 8.24 7.45
CA GLY A 86 0.76 7.63 6.62
C GLY A 86 0.75 8.11 5.18
N VAL A 87 0.78 9.43 4.95
CA VAL A 87 0.87 10.01 3.61
C VAL A 87 2.19 9.61 2.93
N SER A 88 3.31 9.61 3.65
CA SER A 88 4.60 9.24 3.09
C SER A 88 4.64 7.77 2.63
N ILE A 89 4.04 6.87 3.41
CA ILE A 89 3.95 5.45 3.06
C ILE A 89 3.03 5.25 1.85
N ALA A 90 1.83 5.86 1.84
CA ALA A 90 0.89 5.74 0.73
C ALA A 90 1.52 6.21 -0.59
N GLN A 91 2.21 7.35 -0.57
CA GLN A 91 2.88 7.88 -1.75
C GLN A 91 4.05 6.99 -2.19
N ALA A 92 4.84 6.46 -1.25
CA ALA A 92 5.93 5.55 -1.55
C ALA A 92 5.44 4.26 -2.21
N LEU A 93 4.32 3.69 -1.74
CA LEU A 93 3.72 2.49 -2.32
C LEU A 93 3.32 2.73 -3.78
N CYS A 94 2.65 3.85 -4.07
CA CYS A 94 2.27 4.22 -5.44
C CYS A 94 3.49 4.38 -6.35
N VAL A 95 4.46 5.19 -5.93
CA VAL A 95 5.67 5.47 -6.74
C VAL A 95 6.49 4.20 -6.97
N PHE A 96 6.60 3.35 -5.95
CA PHE A 96 7.29 2.07 -6.11
C PHE A 96 6.54 1.14 -7.06
N ALA A 97 5.21 1.05 -6.94
CA ALA A 97 4.38 0.24 -7.83
C ALA A 97 4.50 0.68 -9.29
N ASP A 98 4.55 1.99 -9.56
CA ASP A 98 4.76 2.56 -10.88
C ASP A 98 6.15 2.26 -11.44
N GLU A 99 7.19 2.56 -10.65
CA GLU A 99 8.58 2.34 -11.04
C GLU A 99 8.86 0.87 -11.33
N LYS A 100 8.29 -0.04 -10.53
CA LYS A 100 8.45 -1.49 -10.68
C LYS A 100 7.40 -2.12 -11.60
N LYS A 101 6.49 -1.33 -12.16
CA LYS A 101 5.41 -1.79 -13.06
C LYS A 101 4.61 -2.95 -12.46
N ILE A 102 4.38 -2.89 -11.15
CA ILE A 102 3.60 -3.89 -10.42
C ILE A 102 2.20 -3.95 -11.02
N GLN A 103 1.84 -5.15 -11.50
CA GLN A 103 0.50 -5.42 -12.00
C GLN A 103 -0.44 -5.65 -10.83
N GLU A 104 -1.50 -4.86 -10.77
CA GLU A 104 -2.57 -4.97 -9.79
C GLU A 104 -3.80 -5.56 -10.46
N GLN A 105 -4.53 -6.38 -9.72
CA GLN A 105 -5.82 -6.93 -10.15
C GLN A 105 -6.91 -6.27 -9.33
N ASP A 106 -8.10 -6.16 -9.92
CA ASP A 106 -9.27 -5.65 -9.22
C ASP A 106 -9.71 -6.70 -8.17
N SER A 107 -9.69 -6.33 -6.88
CA SER A 107 -10.05 -7.25 -5.80
C SER A 107 -11.53 -7.64 -5.82
N SER A 108 -12.41 -6.76 -6.29
CA SER A 108 -13.84 -7.06 -6.40
C SER A 108 -14.07 -8.09 -7.50
N ALA A 109 -13.39 -7.96 -8.64
CA ALA A 109 -13.41 -8.96 -9.69
C ALA A 109 -12.85 -10.31 -9.20
N ALA A 110 -11.69 -10.29 -8.53
CA ALA A 110 -11.07 -11.50 -7.99
C ALA A 110 -11.97 -12.21 -6.95
N PHE A 111 -12.65 -11.43 -6.10
CA PHE A 111 -13.62 -11.93 -5.14
C PHE A 111 -14.83 -12.56 -5.83
N MET A 112 -15.41 -11.88 -6.83
CA MET A 112 -16.55 -12.41 -7.59
C MET A 112 -16.19 -13.68 -8.36
N ASP A 113 -14.98 -13.77 -8.91
CA ASP A 113 -14.50 -14.98 -9.57
C ASP A 113 -14.31 -16.13 -8.57
N ALA A 114 -13.80 -15.85 -7.38
CA ALA A 114 -13.71 -16.83 -6.29
C ALA A 114 -15.10 -17.33 -5.85
N LEU A 115 -16.08 -16.43 -5.74
CA LEU A 115 -17.47 -16.80 -5.44
C LEU A 115 -18.07 -17.69 -6.54
N LYS A 116 -17.92 -17.32 -7.81
CA LYS A 116 -18.39 -18.14 -8.94
C LYS A 116 -17.74 -19.53 -8.95
N ALA A 117 -16.43 -19.60 -8.69
CA ALA A 117 -15.71 -20.87 -8.58
C ALA A 117 -16.21 -21.74 -7.41
N ALA A 118 -16.73 -21.11 -6.35
CA ALA A 118 -17.38 -21.78 -5.22
C ALA A 118 -18.86 -22.14 -5.48
N GLY A 119 -19.40 -21.86 -6.68
CA GLY A 119 -20.77 -22.17 -7.06
C GLY A 119 -21.79 -21.09 -6.72
N TYR A 120 -21.35 -19.86 -6.42
CA TYR A 120 -22.26 -18.72 -6.28
C TYR A 120 -22.81 -18.30 -7.65
N GLU A 121 -24.12 -18.43 -7.82
CA GLU A 121 -24.87 -17.85 -8.94
C GLU A 121 -25.56 -16.58 -8.44
N PRO A 122 -25.25 -15.39 -8.98
CA PRO A 122 -25.98 -14.18 -8.64
C PRO A 122 -27.45 -14.39 -9.02
N ALA A 123 -28.38 -14.11 -8.11
CA ALA A 123 -29.79 -14.13 -8.45
C ALA A 123 -30.04 -13.13 -9.60
N ASP A 124 -30.65 -13.61 -10.68
CA ASP A 124 -31.00 -12.78 -11.84
C ASP A 124 -31.70 -11.49 -11.39
N GLN A 125 -31.20 -10.34 -11.86
CA GLN A 125 -31.83 -9.03 -11.66
C GLN A 125 -33.05 -8.86 -12.58
#